data_AF-A0A7Y1XLV5-F1
#
_entry.id   AF-A0A7Y1XLV5-F1
#
_cell.length_a   1.000
_cell.length_b   1.000
_cell.length_c   1.000
_cell.angle_alpha   90.00
_cell.angle_beta   90.00
_cell.angle_gamma   90.00
#
_symmetry.space_group_name_H-M   'P 1'
#
loop_
_entity.id
_entity.type
_entity.pdbx_description
1 polymer ?
#
loop_
_entity_poly.entity_id
_entity_poly.type
_entity_poly.pdbx_seq_one_letter_code
_entity_poly.pdbx_strand_id
1 'polypeptide(L)'
;ENLTKNTVKEAIDQVESVDDVEFYFEEFGGSSINFIIRFYITSESAIEKLRAKNTVIKALKKAFDKEGINIPFPIRTLEFNTGLNLNTKEVAEAFSTN
;
A
#
# COMPACT_ATOMS: atom_id res chain seq x y z
N GLU A 1 -0.15 -8.15 -9.66
CA GLU A 1 -0.09 -7.57 -11.02
C GLU A 1 -1.49 -7.34 -11.61
N ASN A 2 -2.25 -8.39 -11.94
CA ASN A 2 -3.56 -8.25 -12.64
C ASN A 2 -4.54 -7.31 -11.95
N LEU A 3 -4.68 -7.40 -10.63
CA LEU A 3 -5.54 -6.50 -9.85
C LEU A 3 -5.15 -5.03 -10.05
N THR A 4 -3.85 -4.73 -10.00
CA THR A 4 -3.31 -3.38 -10.19
C THR A 4 -3.61 -2.86 -11.58
N LYS A 5 -3.33 -3.65 -12.64
CA LYS A 5 -3.56 -3.23 -14.02
C LYS A 5 -5.06 -3.01 -14.31
N ASN A 6 -5.93 -3.91 -13.84
CA ASN A 6 -7.38 -3.75 -13.95
C ASN A 6 -7.87 -2.48 -13.25
N THR A 7 -7.37 -2.22 -12.03
CA THR A 7 -7.77 -1.03 -11.27
C THR A 7 -7.36 0.27 -11.97
N VAL A 8 -6.18 0.30 -12.60
CA VAL A 8 -5.73 1.47 -13.38
C VAL A 8 -6.64 1.68 -14.59
N LYS A 9 -6.97 0.61 -15.32
CA LYS A 9 -7.87 0.64 -16.47
C LYS A 9 -9.28 1.11 -16.11
N GLU A 10 -9.80 0.70 -14.95
CA GLU A 10 -11.11 1.17 -14.47
C GLU A 10 -11.08 2.62 -13.95
N ALA A 11 -9.92 3.09 -13.49
CA ALA A 11 -9.77 4.43 -12.91
C ALA A 11 -9.47 5.53 -13.95
N ILE A 12 -8.97 5.16 -15.14
CA ILE A 12 -8.52 6.10 -16.17
C ILE A 12 -9.17 5.72 -17.50
N ASP A 13 -10.14 6.52 -17.93
CA ASP A 13 -10.91 6.29 -19.15
C ASP A 13 -10.05 6.23 -20.43
N GLN A 14 -8.87 6.85 -20.40
CA GLN A 14 -7.93 6.87 -21.54
C GLN A 14 -7.12 5.57 -21.71
N VAL A 15 -7.18 4.66 -20.72
CA VAL A 15 -6.51 3.36 -20.78
C VAL A 15 -7.51 2.36 -21.36
N GLU A 16 -7.35 2.02 -22.63
CA GLU A 16 -8.31 1.15 -23.36
C GLU A 16 -8.10 -0.32 -23.00
N SER A 17 -6.84 -0.76 -22.91
CA SER A 17 -6.47 -2.12 -22.55
C SER A 17 -5.70 -2.20 -21.24
N VAL A 18 -5.83 -3.35 -20.58
CA VAL A 18 -4.97 -3.72 -19.45
C VAL A 18 -3.50 -3.84 -19.86
N ASP A 19 -3.26 -4.12 -21.14
CA ASP A 19 -1.91 -4.24 -21.72
C ASP A 19 -1.20 -2.88 -21.87
N ASP A 20 -1.96 -1.78 -21.89
CA ASP A 20 -1.39 -0.41 -21.92
C ASP A 20 -0.82 0.01 -20.57
N VAL A 21 -1.03 -0.82 -19.54
CA VAL A 21 -0.51 -0.60 -18.18
C VAL A 21 0.66 -1.54 -17.96
N GLU A 22 1.85 -0.97 -17.89
CA GLU A 22 3.05 -1.71 -17.53
C GLU A 22 3.16 -1.81 -16.00
N PHE A 23 3.62 -2.97 -15.52
CA PHE A 23 3.82 -3.25 -14.11
C PHE A 23 5.20 -3.90 -13.93
N TYR A 24 6.03 -3.34 -13.06
CA TYR A 24 7.36 -3.89 -12.76
C TYR A 24 7.61 -3.91 -11.26
N PHE A 25 8.10 -5.03 -10.75
CA PHE A 25 8.69 -5.08 -9.43
C PHE A 25 10.07 -4.43 -9.45
N GLU A 26 10.37 -3.59 -8.47
CA GLU A 26 11.65 -2.89 -8.38
C GLU A 26 12.58 -3.57 -7.37
N GLU A 27 12.16 -3.65 -6.11
CA GLU A 27 13.04 -4.11 -5.03
C GLU A 27 12.25 -4.67 -3.84
N PHE A 28 12.96 -5.44 -3.01
CA PHE A 28 12.52 -5.79 -1.66
C PHE A 28 12.93 -4.67 -0.70
N GLY A 29 11.94 -3.96 -0.14
CA GLY A 29 12.14 -3.04 0.97
C GLY A 29 12.20 -3.78 2.31
N GLY A 30 12.55 -3.07 3.39
CA GLY A 30 12.70 -3.67 4.73
C GLY A 30 11.45 -4.38 5.29
N SER A 31 10.27 -4.11 4.72
CA SER A 31 9.03 -4.85 4.98
C SER A 31 8.01 -4.70 3.85
N SER A 32 8.47 -4.44 2.63
CA SER A 32 7.62 -4.18 1.48
C SER A 32 8.22 -4.78 0.23
N ILE A 33 7.37 -5.01 -0.78
CA ILE A 33 7.83 -5.24 -2.14
C ILE A 33 7.45 -3.98 -2.91
N ASN A 34 8.45 -3.25 -3.38
CA ASN A 34 8.26 -2.02 -4.12
C ASN A 34 8.03 -2.38 -5.59
N PHE A 35 7.05 -1.72 -6.22
CA PHE A 35 6.75 -1.88 -7.63
C PHE A 35 6.35 -0.54 -8.23
N ILE A 36 6.54 -0.42 -9.53
CA ILE A 36 6.09 0.72 -10.32
C ILE A 36 5.04 0.29 -11.34
N ILE A 37 4.18 1.25 -11.66
CA ILE A 37 3.25 1.17 -12.76
C ILE A 37 3.48 2.32 -13.73
N ARG A 38 3.33 2.04 -15.02
CA ARG A 38 3.42 3.05 -16.08
C ARG A 38 2.19 2.92 -16.96
N PHE A 39 1.60 4.07 -17.28
CA PHE A 39 0.49 4.19 -18.21
C PHE A 39 0.57 5.57 -18.86
N TYR A 40 0.07 5.68 -20.07
CA TYR A 40 0.06 6.94 -20.81
C TYR A 40 -1.26 7.68 -20.57
N ILE A 41 -1.18 9.00 -20.50
CA ILE A 41 -2.33 9.89 -20.51
C ILE A 41 -2.04 11.05 -21.46
N THR A 42 -3.01 11.36 -22.31
CA THR A 42 -3.05 12.57 -23.10
C THR A 42 -3.57 13.68 -22.21
N SER A 43 -2.72 14.68 -21.96
CA SER A 43 -3.07 15.83 -21.14
C SER A 43 -2.21 17.02 -21.51
N GLU A 44 -2.86 18.17 -21.67
CA GLU A 44 -2.22 19.45 -21.97
C GLU A 44 -1.68 20.15 -20.71
N SER A 45 -2.14 19.74 -19.52
CA SER A 45 -1.84 20.42 -18.25
C SER A 45 -1.16 19.51 -17.23
N ALA A 46 -0.15 20.05 -16.54
CA ALA A 46 0.49 19.35 -15.43
C ALA A 46 -0.49 19.01 -14.28
N ILE A 47 -1.55 19.81 -14.11
CA ILE A 47 -2.57 19.61 -13.07
C ILE A 47 -3.37 18.34 -13.32
N GLU A 48 -3.73 18.08 -14.58
CA GLU A 48 -4.47 16.87 -14.96
C GLU A 48 -3.63 15.61 -14.75
N LYS A 49 -2.33 15.66 -15.06
CA LYS A 49 -1.40 14.57 -14.75
C LYS A 49 -1.37 14.25 -13.26
N LEU A 50 -1.35 15.30 -12.42
CA LEU A 50 -1.39 15.14 -10.97
C LEU A 50 -2.74 14.56 -10.49
N ARG A 51 -3.86 15.00 -11.08
CA ARG A 51 -5.21 14.48 -10.78
C ARG A 51 -5.36 13.01 -11.19
N ALA A 52 -4.86 12.63 -12.35
CA ALA A 52 -4.85 11.24 -12.82
C ALA A 52 -4.07 10.35 -11.85
N LYS A 53 -2.84 10.76 -11.48
CA LYS A 53 -2.02 10.05 -10.48
C LYS A 53 -2.76 9.88 -9.14
N ASN A 54 -3.36 10.95 -8.63
CA ASN A 54 -4.11 10.91 -7.37
C ASN A 54 -5.33 9.96 -7.45
N THR A 55 -6.03 9.95 -8.58
CA THR A 55 -7.18 9.08 -8.82
C THR A 55 -6.76 7.61 -8.82
N VAL A 56 -5.69 7.27 -9.53
CA VAL A 56 -5.13 5.91 -9.56
C VAL A 56 -4.70 5.46 -8.17
N ILE A 57 -3.97 6.28 -7.41
CA ILE A 57 -3.53 5.91 -6.05
C ILE A 57 -4.72 5.61 -5.14
N LYS A 58 -5.77 6.44 -5.19
CA LYS A 58 -7.00 6.23 -4.40
C LYS A 58 -7.74 4.96 -4.82
N ALA A 59 -7.83 4.69 -6.12
CA ALA A 59 -8.46 3.49 -6.65
C ALA A 59 -7.69 2.23 -6.21
N LEU A 60 -6.36 2.24 -6.34
CA LEU A 60 -5.50 1.14 -5.91
C LEU A 60 -5.62 0.86 -4.41
N LYS A 61 -5.61 1.91 -3.58
CA LYS A 61 -5.80 1.76 -2.13
C LYS A 61 -7.11 1.03 -1.83
N LYS A 62 -8.23 1.46 -2.45
CA LYS A 62 -9.54 0.82 -2.27
C LYS A 62 -9.56 -0.63 -2.77
N ALA A 63 -8.96 -0.91 -3.92
CA ALA A 63 -8.90 -2.26 -4.48
C ALA A 63 -8.09 -3.19 -3.58
N PHE A 64 -6.93 -2.73 -3.09
CA PHE A 64 -6.09 -3.51 -2.18
C PHE A 64 -6.76 -3.76 -0.83
N ASP A 65 -7.43 -2.74 -0.28
CA ASP A 65 -8.19 -2.89 0.97
C ASP A 65 -9.33 -3.92 0.82
N LYS A 66 -10.01 -3.95 -0.33
CA LYS A 66 -11.08 -4.92 -0.61
C LYS A 66 -10.57 -6.36 -0.70
N GLU A 67 -9.38 -6.54 -1.28
CA GLU A 67 -8.75 -7.86 -1.46
C GLU A 67 -7.89 -8.27 -0.25
N GLY A 68 -7.85 -7.46 0.82
CA GLY A 68 -7.07 -7.76 2.03
C GLY A 68 -5.55 -7.60 1.85
N ILE A 69 -5.10 -6.91 0.80
CA ILE A 69 -3.69 -6.60 0.56
C ILE A 69 -3.30 -5.43 1.45
N ASN A 70 -2.62 -5.73 2.56
CA ASN A 70 -2.16 -4.71 3.50
C ASN A 70 -0.97 -3.91 2.92
N ILE A 71 -1.03 -2.58 3.02
CA ILE A 71 0.09 -1.71 2.66
C ILE A 71 0.93 -1.48 3.92
N PRO A 72 2.14 -2.03 4.01
CA PRO A 72 2.94 -2.00 5.23
C PRO A 72 3.42 -0.57 5.53
N PHE A 73 3.22 -0.13 6.76
CA PHE A 73 3.99 0.97 7.33
C PHE A 73 5.37 0.46 7.76
N PRO A 74 6.37 1.32 7.99
CA PRO A 74 7.66 0.88 8.51
C PRO A 74 7.48 0.07 9.80
N ILE A 75 7.77 -1.24 9.73
CA ILE A 75 7.71 -2.12 10.90
C ILE A 75 9.09 -2.23 11.55
N ARG A 76 9.10 -2.51 12.84
CA ARG A 76 10.30 -2.92 13.58
C ARG A 76 9.95 -4.15 14.40
N THR A 77 10.76 -5.19 14.28
CA THR A 77 10.66 -6.36 15.15
C THR A 77 11.38 -6.04 16.46
N LEU A 78 10.67 -6.11 17.59
CA LEU A 78 11.27 -6.06 18.92
C LEU A 78 11.51 -7.49 19.40
N GLU A 79 12.76 -7.93 19.37
CA GLU A 79 13.14 -9.24 19.90
C GLU A 79 13.63 -9.11 21.34
N PHE A 80 12.96 -9.79 22.27
CA PHE A 80 13.35 -9.86 23.68
C PHE A 80 14.17 -11.13 23.91
N ASN A 81 15.50 -11.00 23.94
CA ASN A 81 16.43 -12.12 24.16
C ASN A 81 16.58 -12.49 25.65
N THR A 82 16.12 -11.63 26.55
CA THR A 82 16.00 -11.93 27.98
C THR A 82 14.54 -12.28 28.24
N GLY A 83 14.29 -13.47 28.79
CA GLY A 83 12.93 -13.90 29.11
C GLY A 83 12.19 -12.80 29.85
N LEU A 84 11.03 -12.42 29.31
CA LEU A 84 10.14 -11.42 29.91
C LEU A 84 9.75 -11.91 31.31
N ASN A 85 10.44 -11.42 32.35
CA ASN A 85 9.98 -11.54 33.73
C ASN A 85 8.89 -10.51 33.93
N LEU A 86 7.68 -10.84 33.48
CA LEU A 86 6.49 -10.06 33.80
C LEU A 86 6.22 -10.24 35.29
N ASN A 87 6.48 -9.18 36.07
CA ASN A 87 6.06 -9.11 37.45
C ASN A 87 4.53 -8.90 37.45
N THR A 88 3.78 -10.00 37.36
CA THR A 88 2.32 -10.01 37.12
C THR A 88 1.52 -9.22 38.17
N LYS A 89 2.09 -8.99 39.36
CA LYS A 89 1.48 -8.15 40.41
C LYS A 89 1.45 -6.65 40.07
N GLU A 90 2.55 -6.09 39.54
CA GLU A 90 2.65 -4.66 39.22
C GLU A 90 1.79 -4.30 37.99
N VAL A 91 1.69 -5.22 37.03
CA VAL A 91 0.87 -5.05 35.83
C VAL A 91 -0.63 -5.05 36.18
N ALA A 92 -1.08 -5.95 37.06
CA ALA A 92 -2.48 -6.02 37.47
C ALA A 92 -2.93 -4.76 38.25
N GLU A 93 -2.09 -4.19 39.11
CA GLU A 93 -2.39 -2.97 39.85
C GLU A 93 -2.48 -1.72 38.95
N ALA A 94 -1.65 -1.65 37.90
CA ALA A 94 -1.67 -0.55 36.93
C ALA A 94 -2.93 -0.52 36.04
N PHE A 95 -3.56 -1.67 35.79
CA PHE A 95 -4.78 -1.78 34.98
C PHE A 95 -6.08 -1.91 35.79
N SER A 96 -6.00 -2.14 37.11
CA SER A 96 -7.17 -2.24 37.99
C SER A 96 -7.63 -0.90 38.57
N THR A 97 -6.88 0.19 38.37
CA THR A 97 -7.20 1.52 38.95
C THR A 97 -7.64 2.54 37.89
N ASN A 98 -8.54 2.12 36.98
CA ASN A 98 -9.31 3.03 36.12
C ASN A 98 -10.79 2.64 36.13
#